data_AF-A0A6H9HQ82-F1
#
_entry.id   AF-A0A6H9HQ82-F1
#
_cell.length_a   1.000
_cell.length_b   1.000
_cell.length_c   1.000
_cell.angle_alpha   90.00
_cell.angle_beta   90.00
_cell.angle_gamma   90.00
#
_symmetry.space_group_name_H-M   'P 1'
#
loop_
_entity.id
_entity.type
_entity.pdbx_description
1 polymer ?
#
loop_
_entity_poly.entity_id
_entity_poly.type
_entity_poly.pdbx_seq_one_letter_code
_entity_poly.pdbx_strand_id
1 'polypeptide(L)'
;MSTRPSDEEAFRLADIENREREDITELDRARSYQNAVDRFYGGVQSRMAEALNLSNSQLSRLLALAQMPDEVVNAFGTRDELRVRHSEVLTPLLRRPEQRERLLVMARLIGDEQQRLAGAGERMIPAATVLARLKDSTRESDMRRGNDRPLVLGDARVGRIRAGREGLAVDLLVSEETDIDALLGALRTALVDSRRQAAVEADIAA
;
A
#
# COMPACT_ATOMS: atom_id res chain seq x y z
N MET A 1 -32.37 31.75 -28.69
CA MET A 1 -30.97 31.32 -28.86
C MET A 1 -30.73 30.18 -27.89
N SER A 2 -30.51 28.96 -28.38
CA SER A 2 -30.09 27.85 -27.54
C SER A 2 -28.58 27.99 -27.32
N THR A 3 -28.17 28.45 -26.13
CA THR A 3 -26.76 28.53 -25.74
C THR A 3 -26.28 27.11 -25.46
N ARG A 4 -25.39 26.60 -26.32
CA ARG A 4 -24.65 25.36 -26.03
C ARG A 4 -23.85 25.58 -24.74
N PRO A 5 -23.87 24.64 -23.78
CA PRO A 5 -23.03 24.73 -22.59
C PRO A 5 -21.55 24.84 -22.99
N SER A 6 -20.75 25.51 -22.17
CA SER A 6 -19.29 25.40 -22.30
C SER A 6 -18.83 23.96 -22.04
N ASP A 7 -17.66 23.56 -22.54
CA ASP A 7 -17.15 22.20 -22.32
C ASP A 7 -17.00 21.88 -20.81
N GLU A 8 -16.73 22.89 -19.97
CA GLU A 8 -16.69 22.76 -18.51
C GLU A 8 -18.10 22.54 -17.92
N GLU A 9 -19.09 23.32 -18.36
CA GLU A 9 -20.48 23.16 -17.93
C GLU A 9 -21.04 21.80 -18.33
N ALA A 10 -20.72 21.33 -19.54
CA ALA A 10 -21.08 20.01 -20.03
C ALA A 10 -20.43 18.90 -19.16
N PHE A 11 -19.15 19.04 -18.80
CA PHE A 11 -18.48 18.13 -17.87
C PHE A 11 -19.18 18.10 -16.50
N ARG A 12 -19.52 19.27 -15.94
CA ARG A 12 -20.18 19.35 -14.63
C ARG A 12 -21.57 18.71 -14.65
N LEU A 13 -22.34 18.94 -15.71
CA LEU A 13 -23.65 18.32 -15.89
C LEU A 13 -23.52 16.79 -15.99
N ALA A 14 -22.58 16.31 -16.79
CA ALA A 14 -22.29 14.88 -16.92
C ALA A 14 -21.80 14.26 -15.60
N ASP A 15 -21.00 14.98 -14.81
CA ASP A 15 -20.57 14.50 -13.49
C ASP A 15 -21.76 14.32 -12.53
N ILE A 16 -22.69 15.27 -12.50
CA ILE A 16 -23.90 15.17 -11.65
C ILE A 16 -24.70 13.91 -12.00
N GLU A 17 -24.92 13.64 -13.28
CA GLU A 17 -25.63 12.44 -13.75
C GLU A 17 -24.85 11.14 -13.46
N ASN A 18 -23.53 11.17 -13.67
CA ASN A 18 -22.66 10.01 -13.43
C ASN A 18 -22.46 9.69 -11.95
N ARG A 19 -22.74 10.64 -11.04
CA ARG A 19 -22.54 10.41 -9.61
C ARG A 19 -23.42 9.32 -9.05
N GLU A 20 -24.63 9.20 -9.58
CA GLU A 20 -25.68 8.26 -9.15
C GLU A 20 -25.64 6.93 -9.92
N ARG A 21 -24.78 6.83 -10.95
CA ARG A 21 -24.64 5.62 -11.75
C ARG A 21 -23.82 4.55 -11.04
N GLU A 22 -24.42 3.37 -10.88
CA GLU A 22 -23.77 2.20 -10.27
C GLU A 22 -22.75 1.51 -11.17
N ASP A 23 -22.85 1.72 -12.50
CA ASP A 23 -21.95 1.12 -13.48
C ASP A 23 -20.64 1.91 -13.68
N ILE A 24 -20.48 3.04 -13.00
CA ILE A 24 -19.26 3.86 -13.04
C ILE A 24 -18.45 3.62 -11.77
N THR A 25 -17.31 2.97 -11.96
CA THR A 25 -16.39 2.65 -10.86
C THR A 25 -15.79 3.92 -10.25
N GLU A 26 -15.40 3.88 -8.97
CA GLU A 26 -14.68 5.00 -8.33
C GLU A 26 -13.40 5.38 -9.10
N LEU A 27 -12.71 4.38 -9.67
CA LEU A 27 -11.51 4.57 -10.47
C LEU A 27 -11.79 5.32 -11.79
N ASP A 28 -12.89 4.98 -12.48
CA ASP A 28 -13.26 5.64 -13.74
C ASP A 28 -13.64 7.10 -13.50
N ARG A 29 -14.39 7.35 -12.43
CA ARG A 29 -14.72 8.71 -11.99
C ARG A 29 -13.46 9.50 -11.65
N ALA A 30 -12.55 8.91 -10.88
CA ALA A 30 -11.26 9.52 -10.53
C ALA A 30 -10.43 9.87 -11.77
N ARG A 31 -10.34 8.98 -12.76
CA ARG A 31 -9.64 9.22 -14.03
C ARG A 31 -10.32 10.31 -14.87
N SER A 32 -11.65 10.34 -14.90
CA SER A 32 -12.41 11.45 -15.50
C SER A 32 -12.06 12.78 -14.84
N TYR A 33 -11.95 12.81 -13.51
CA TYR A 33 -11.58 14.02 -12.78
C TYR A 33 -10.15 14.48 -13.08
N GLN A 34 -9.20 13.55 -13.13
CA GLN A 34 -7.81 13.86 -13.49
C GLN A 34 -7.73 14.52 -14.87
N ASN A 35 -8.47 14.00 -15.87
CA ASN A 35 -8.53 14.61 -17.20
C ASN A 35 -9.19 16.00 -17.19
N ALA A 36 -10.21 16.19 -16.36
CA ALA A 36 -10.91 17.47 -16.26
C ALA A 36 -10.06 18.57 -15.60
N VAL A 37 -9.26 18.23 -14.58
CA VAL A 37 -8.31 19.15 -13.94
C VAL A 37 -7.42 19.82 -14.99
N ASP A 38 -6.86 19.04 -15.90
CA ASP A 38 -5.92 19.53 -16.91
C ASP A 38 -6.64 20.32 -18.01
N ARG A 39 -7.79 19.83 -18.47
CA ARG A 39 -8.51 20.41 -19.62
C ARG A 39 -9.30 21.67 -19.30
N PHE A 40 -9.96 21.73 -18.15
CA PHE A 40 -10.93 22.79 -17.85
C PHE A 40 -10.47 23.73 -16.74
N TYR A 41 -9.60 23.25 -15.85
CA TYR A 41 -9.18 24.03 -14.68
C TYR A 41 -7.71 24.46 -14.72
N GLY A 42 -7.02 24.21 -15.84
CA GLY A 42 -5.63 24.60 -16.07
C GLY A 42 -4.65 23.97 -15.08
N GLY A 43 -4.92 22.74 -14.66
CA GLY A 43 -4.12 22.04 -13.64
C GLY A 43 -4.44 22.43 -12.20
N VAL A 44 -5.33 23.40 -11.97
CA VAL A 44 -5.62 23.93 -10.63
C VAL A 44 -6.73 23.13 -9.96
N GLN A 45 -6.34 22.13 -9.17
CA GLN A 45 -7.28 21.22 -8.47
C GLN A 45 -8.31 21.98 -7.61
N SER A 46 -7.92 23.07 -6.95
CA SER A 46 -8.83 23.81 -6.05
C SER A 46 -10.02 24.43 -6.77
N ARG A 47 -9.84 24.89 -8.02
CA ARG A 47 -10.95 25.42 -8.85
C ARG A 47 -11.95 24.33 -9.16
N MET A 48 -11.46 23.13 -9.49
CA MET A 48 -12.32 21.98 -9.74
C MET A 48 -13.06 21.53 -8.49
N ALA A 49 -12.39 21.53 -7.33
CA ALA A 49 -13.01 21.16 -6.06
C ALA A 49 -14.19 22.09 -5.75
N GLU A 50 -14.01 23.41 -5.91
CA GLU A 50 -15.08 24.40 -5.78
C GLU A 50 -16.22 24.17 -6.79
N ALA A 51 -15.90 24.01 -8.07
CA ALA A 51 -16.89 23.80 -9.13
C ALA A 51 -17.74 22.53 -8.93
N LEU A 52 -17.17 21.49 -8.33
CA LEU A 52 -17.82 20.21 -8.05
C LEU A 52 -18.47 20.10 -6.66
N ASN A 53 -18.40 21.17 -5.84
CA ASN A 53 -18.81 21.17 -4.43
C ASN A 53 -18.14 20.06 -3.61
N LEU A 54 -16.84 19.86 -3.82
CA LEU A 54 -16.00 18.92 -3.07
C LEU A 54 -14.98 19.70 -2.23
N SER A 55 -14.58 19.14 -1.09
CA SER A 55 -13.40 19.64 -0.40
C SER A 55 -12.13 19.32 -1.20
N ASN A 56 -11.10 20.16 -1.06
CA ASN A 56 -9.77 19.91 -1.63
C ASN A 56 -9.21 18.54 -1.24
N SER A 57 -9.47 18.10 0.01
CA SER A 57 -9.05 16.77 0.49
C SER A 57 -9.78 15.64 -0.22
N GLN A 58 -11.10 15.75 -0.45
CA GLN A 58 -11.86 14.75 -1.21
C GLN A 58 -11.33 14.63 -2.64
N LEU A 59 -11.15 15.75 -3.33
CA LEU A 59 -10.63 15.74 -4.70
C LEU A 59 -9.21 15.16 -4.74
N SER A 60 -8.32 15.57 -3.83
CA SER A 60 -6.94 15.06 -3.77
C SER A 60 -6.89 13.53 -3.62
N ARG A 61 -7.79 12.95 -2.81
CA ARG A 61 -7.86 11.49 -2.62
C ARG A 61 -8.35 10.75 -3.86
N LEU A 62 -9.33 11.31 -4.57
CA LEU A 62 -9.77 10.79 -5.86
C LEU A 62 -8.66 10.87 -6.90
N LEU A 63 -7.94 11.98 -7.00
CA LEU A 63 -6.82 12.12 -7.93
C LEU A 63 -5.66 11.17 -7.57
N ALA A 64 -5.42 10.91 -6.29
CA ALA A 64 -4.48 9.87 -5.87
C ALA A 64 -4.90 8.47 -6.37
N LEU A 65 -6.20 8.14 -6.31
CA LEU A 65 -6.74 6.91 -6.90
C LEU A 65 -6.53 6.86 -8.42
N ALA A 66 -6.77 7.98 -9.12
CA ALA A 66 -6.59 8.07 -10.58
C ALA A 66 -5.14 7.79 -11.02
N GLN A 67 -4.17 8.16 -10.17
CA GLN A 67 -2.73 8.03 -10.42
C GLN A 67 -2.16 6.68 -9.95
N MET A 68 -3.00 5.73 -9.52
CA MET A 68 -2.52 4.38 -9.19
C MET A 68 -1.89 3.72 -10.42
N PRO A 69 -0.67 3.15 -10.30
CA PRO A 69 -0.02 2.44 -11.40
C PRO A 69 -0.88 1.29 -11.91
N ASP A 70 -0.80 1.00 -13.21
CA ASP A 70 -1.63 -0.06 -13.81
C ASP A 70 -1.33 -1.44 -13.21
N GLU A 71 -0.10 -1.69 -12.75
CA GLU A 71 0.22 -2.93 -12.02
C GLU A 71 -0.61 -3.06 -10.73
N VAL A 72 -0.82 -1.95 -10.02
CA VAL A 72 -1.66 -1.93 -8.81
C VAL A 72 -3.12 -2.12 -9.18
N VAL A 73 -3.60 -1.48 -10.26
CA VAL A 73 -4.98 -1.65 -10.74
C VAL A 73 -5.24 -3.11 -11.11
N ASN A 74 -4.32 -3.73 -11.85
CA ASN A 74 -4.44 -5.10 -12.34
C ASN A 74 -4.29 -6.16 -11.22
N ALA A 75 -3.78 -5.79 -10.04
CA ALA A 75 -3.71 -6.69 -8.89
C ALA A 75 -5.09 -6.93 -8.24
N PHE A 76 -6.06 -6.03 -8.42
CA PHE A 76 -7.43 -6.21 -7.92
C PHE A 76 -8.24 -7.04 -8.92
N GLY A 77 -9.18 -7.86 -8.43
CA GLY A 77 -9.89 -8.82 -9.28
C GLY A 77 -10.79 -8.12 -10.29
N THR A 78 -11.37 -6.99 -9.90
CA THR A 78 -12.11 -6.10 -10.79
C THR A 78 -11.78 -4.64 -10.49
N ARG A 79 -12.08 -3.74 -11.43
CA ARG A 79 -11.85 -2.30 -11.25
C ARG A 79 -12.67 -1.71 -10.09
N ASP A 80 -13.86 -2.26 -9.80
CA ASP A 80 -14.74 -1.83 -8.70
C ASP A 80 -14.21 -2.13 -7.29
N GLU A 81 -13.27 -3.08 -7.21
CA GLU A 81 -12.63 -3.42 -5.95
C GLU A 81 -11.59 -2.37 -5.55
N LEU A 82 -10.95 -1.69 -6.50
CA LEU A 82 -10.03 -0.60 -6.21
C LEU A 82 -10.81 0.69 -5.92
N ARG A 83 -10.56 1.27 -4.75
CA ARG A 83 -11.35 2.38 -4.16
C ARG A 83 -10.44 3.35 -3.44
N VAL A 84 -10.96 4.53 -3.11
CA VAL A 84 -10.19 5.61 -2.45
C VAL A 84 -9.47 5.12 -1.18
N ARG A 85 -10.13 4.31 -0.35
CA ARG A 85 -9.52 3.75 0.88
C ARG A 85 -8.25 2.95 0.61
N HIS A 86 -8.14 2.31 -0.55
CA HIS A 86 -6.96 1.53 -0.94
C HIS A 86 -5.83 2.47 -1.38
N SER A 87 -6.14 3.50 -2.18
CA SER A 87 -5.13 4.49 -2.59
C SER A 87 -4.58 5.29 -1.41
N GLU A 88 -5.40 5.61 -0.41
CA GLU A 88 -4.94 6.28 0.83
C GLU A 88 -3.84 5.49 1.55
N VAL A 89 -3.92 4.16 1.51
CA VAL A 89 -2.94 3.26 2.13
C VAL A 89 -1.72 3.05 1.23
N LEU A 90 -1.91 2.91 -0.09
CA LEU A 90 -0.84 2.57 -1.03
C LEU A 90 -0.03 3.78 -1.47
N THR A 91 -0.62 4.98 -1.54
CA THR A 91 0.06 6.21 -2.01
C THR A 91 1.32 6.53 -1.21
N PRO A 92 1.32 6.51 0.14
CA PRO A 92 2.55 6.75 0.92
C PRO A 92 3.67 5.75 0.61
N LEU A 93 3.32 4.49 0.33
CA LEU A 93 4.28 3.43 0.01
C LEU A 93 4.88 3.63 -1.39
N LEU A 94 4.06 4.02 -2.36
CA LEU A 94 4.46 4.32 -3.74
C LEU A 94 5.36 5.56 -3.88
N ARG A 95 5.40 6.44 -2.85
CA ARG A 95 6.27 7.63 -2.83
C ARG A 95 7.73 7.31 -2.46
N ARG A 96 7.99 6.19 -1.77
CA ARG A 96 9.35 5.79 -1.42
C ARG A 96 9.92 4.87 -2.51
N PRO A 97 11.02 5.22 -3.21
CA PRO A 97 11.49 4.47 -4.37
C PRO A 97 11.65 2.96 -4.14
N GLU A 98 12.28 2.58 -3.03
CA GLU A 98 12.51 1.18 -2.68
C GLU A 98 11.21 0.41 -2.35
N GLN A 99 10.25 1.06 -1.67
CA GLN A 99 8.96 0.43 -1.38
C GLN A 99 8.11 0.34 -2.65
N ARG A 100 8.16 1.38 -3.50
CA ARG A 100 7.49 1.41 -4.80
C ARG A 100 7.92 0.24 -5.67
N GLU A 101 9.23 0.00 -5.81
CA GLU A 101 9.74 -1.10 -6.64
C GLU A 101 9.18 -2.45 -6.19
N ARG A 102 9.30 -2.78 -4.89
CA ARG A 102 8.79 -4.05 -4.33
C ARG A 102 7.27 -4.18 -4.47
N LEU A 103 6.55 -3.09 -4.20
CA LEU A 103 5.10 -3.04 -4.33
C LEU A 103 4.69 -3.31 -5.78
N LEU A 104 5.34 -2.69 -6.77
CA LEU A 104 5.04 -2.91 -8.18
C LEU A 104 5.40 -4.33 -8.65
N VAL A 105 6.48 -4.93 -8.13
CA VAL A 105 6.79 -6.34 -8.39
C VAL A 105 5.70 -7.25 -7.82
N MET A 106 5.31 -7.05 -6.56
CA MET A 106 4.23 -7.82 -5.94
C MET A 106 2.89 -7.62 -6.65
N ALA A 107 2.59 -6.40 -7.10
CA ALA A 107 1.37 -6.10 -7.83
C ALA A 107 1.29 -6.87 -9.16
N ARG A 108 2.40 -6.97 -9.91
CA ARG A 108 2.47 -7.81 -11.13
C ARG A 108 2.21 -9.28 -10.82
N LEU A 109 2.88 -9.83 -9.79
CA LEU A 109 2.69 -11.22 -9.39
C LEU A 109 1.23 -11.53 -9.02
N ILE A 110 0.59 -10.62 -8.27
CA ILE A 110 -0.83 -10.75 -7.93
C ILE A 110 -1.69 -10.64 -9.19
N GLY A 111 -1.40 -9.69 -10.09
CA GLY A 111 -2.15 -9.51 -11.33
C GLY A 111 -2.11 -10.75 -12.24
N ASP A 112 -0.94 -11.39 -12.39
CA ASP A 112 -0.79 -12.63 -13.14
C ASP A 112 -1.61 -13.77 -12.49
N GLU A 113 -1.61 -13.83 -11.15
CA GLU A 113 -2.40 -14.80 -10.38
C GLU A 113 -3.91 -14.57 -10.56
N GLN A 114 -4.37 -13.31 -10.53
CA GLN A 114 -5.77 -12.95 -10.79
C GLN A 114 -6.21 -13.38 -12.20
N GLN A 115 -5.38 -13.11 -13.21
CA GLN A 115 -5.67 -13.52 -14.59
C GLN A 115 -5.76 -15.04 -14.73
N ARG A 116 -4.85 -15.78 -14.09
CA ARG A 116 -4.90 -17.24 -14.05
C ARG A 116 -6.18 -17.74 -13.40
N LEU A 117 -6.54 -17.20 -12.23
CA LEU A 117 -7.76 -17.58 -11.50
C LEU A 117 -9.02 -17.31 -12.32
N ALA A 118 -9.12 -16.12 -12.92
CA ALA A 118 -10.24 -15.75 -13.79
C ALA A 118 -10.35 -16.68 -15.01
N GLY A 119 -9.23 -16.99 -15.67
CA GLY A 119 -9.20 -17.90 -16.82
C GLY A 119 -9.57 -19.36 -16.46
N ALA A 120 -9.29 -19.78 -15.24
CA ALA A 120 -9.68 -21.10 -14.71
C ALA A 120 -11.11 -21.14 -14.15
N GLY A 121 -11.82 -20.00 -14.10
CA GLY A 121 -13.12 -19.90 -13.41
C GLY A 121 -13.02 -20.09 -11.89
N GLU A 122 -11.81 -19.98 -11.33
CA GLU A 122 -11.56 -20.05 -9.90
C GLU A 122 -11.89 -18.72 -9.21
N ARG A 123 -12.05 -18.77 -7.89
CA ARG A 123 -12.31 -17.56 -7.10
C ARG A 123 -11.09 -16.63 -7.12
N MET A 124 -11.28 -15.40 -7.61
CA MET A 124 -10.28 -14.34 -7.57
C MET A 124 -9.86 -13.98 -6.14
N ILE A 125 -8.65 -13.45 -5.99
CA ILE A 125 -8.08 -13.01 -4.72
C ILE A 125 -8.90 -11.82 -4.21
N PRO A 126 -9.45 -11.88 -2.99
CA PRO A 126 -10.21 -10.76 -2.43
C PRO A 126 -9.37 -9.49 -2.27
N ALA A 127 -9.97 -8.32 -2.50
CA ALA A 127 -9.33 -7.00 -2.36
C ALA A 127 -8.57 -6.79 -1.03
N ALA A 128 -9.09 -7.32 0.08
CA ALA A 128 -8.42 -7.25 1.39
C ALA A 128 -7.10 -8.03 1.41
N THR A 129 -7.07 -9.22 0.80
CA THR A 129 -5.86 -10.05 0.67
C THR A 129 -4.87 -9.41 -0.29
N VAL A 130 -5.33 -8.81 -1.39
CA VAL A 130 -4.49 -8.02 -2.31
C VAL A 130 -3.81 -6.87 -1.56
N LEU A 131 -4.58 -6.05 -0.84
CA LEU A 131 -4.04 -4.93 -0.06
C LEU A 131 -3.03 -5.41 0.99
N ALA A 132 -3.31 -6.51 1.69
CA ALA A 132 -2.39 -7.08 2.69
C ALA A 132 -1.05 -7.48 2.05
N ARG A 133 -1.08 -8.27 0.96
CA ARG A 133 0.14 -8.70 0.24
C ARG A 133 0.95 -7.52 -0.30
N LEU A 134 0.28 -6.52 -0.87
CA LEU A 134 0.94 -5.30 -1.35
C LEU A 134 1.64 -4.56 -0.21
N LYS A 135 0.99 -4.39 0.95
CA LYS A 135 1.61 -3.76 2.12
C LYS A 135 2.80 -4.56 2.63
N ASP A 136 2.64 -5.87 2.77
CA ASP A 136 3.66 -6.77 3.32
C ASP A 136 4.93 -6.77 2.47
N SER A 137 4.81 -6.67 1.14
CA SER A 137 5.95 -6.53 0.22
C SER A 137 6.85 -5.32 0.50
N THR A 138 6.33 -4.29 1.16
CA THR A 138 7.09 -3.05 1.44
C THR A 138 7.83 -3.08 2.78
N ARG A 139 7.52 -4.07 3.63
CA ARG A 139 8.10 -4.21 4.98
C ARG A 139 9.53 -4.74 4.96
N GLU A 140 9.94 -5.46 3.91
CA GLU A 140 11.25 -6.13 3.86
C GLU A 140 12.44 -5.15 3.84
N SER A 141 12.25 -3.91 3.38
CA SER A 141 13.22 -2.81 3.52
C SER A 141 13.22 -2.13 4.88
N ASP A 142 12.05 -2.02 5.52
CA ASP A 142 11.97 -1.50 6.89
C ASP A 142 12.66 -2.47 7.87
N MET A 143 12.62 -3.76 7.53
CA MET A 143 13.34 -4.85 8.19
C MET A 143 14.86 -4.82 7.98
N ARG A 144 15.37 -4.18 6.92
CA ARG A 144 16.82 -4.03 6.68
C ARG A 144 17.38 -2.72 7.26
N ARG A 145 16.52 -1.78 7.66
CA ARG A 145 16.90 -0.47 8.23
C ARG A 145 16.86 -0.42 9.76
N GLY A 146 16.24 -1.40 10.42
CA GLY A 146 16.36 -1.58 11.86
C GLY A 146 17.70 -2.25 12.20
N ASN A 147 18.23 -2.02 13.40
CA ASN A 147 19.28 -2.84 14.03
C ASN A 147 18.77 -4.28 14.27
N ASP A 148 18.36 -4.95 13.20
CA ASP A 148 17.78 -6.28 13.18
C ASP A 148 18.92 -7.28 13.35
N ARG A 149 18.98 -7.87 14.53
CA ARG A 149 19.98 -8.89 14.84
C ARG A 149 19.41 -10.26 14.52
N PRO A 150 20.07 -11.05 13.66
CA PRO A 150 19.59 -12.40 13.36
C PRO A 150 19.68 -13.27 14.62
N LEU A 151 18.63 -14.05 14.87
CA LEU A 151 18.66 -15.15 15.83
C LEU A 151 19.02 -16.42 15.07
N VAL A 152 20.11 -17.06 15.47
CA VAL A 152 20.68 -18.21 14.77
C VAL A 152 20.79 -19.37 15.76
N LEU A 153 20.42 -20.57 15.31
CA LEU A 153 20.56 -21.84 16.02
C LEU A 153 21.45 -22.76 15.18
N GLY A 154 22.69 -22.99 15.61
CA GLY A 154 23.70 -23.63 14.76
C GLY A 154 24.01 -22.75 13.54
N ASP A 155 23.78 -23.29 12.34
CA ASP A 155 23.89 -22.55 11.07
C ASP A 155 22.55 -22.04 10.54
N ALA A 156 21.44 -22.36 11.22
CA ALA A 156 20.09 -22.02 10.78
C ALA A 156 19.61 -20.69 11.37
N ARG A 157 19.14 -19.78 10.54
CA ARG A 157 18.47 -18.55 11.00
C ARG A 157 17.05 -18.89 11.45
N VAL A 158 16.84 -18.85 12.76
CA VAL A 158 15.56 -19.19 13.42
C VAL A 158 14.73 -17.97 13.80
N GLY A 159 15.24 -16.76 13.55
CA GLY A 159 14.49 -15.54 13.81
C GLY A 159 15.32 -14.27 13.76
N ARG A 160 14.84 -13.26 14.49
CA ARG A 160 15.54 -11.99 14.68
C ARG A 160 15.04 -11.23 15.90
N ILE A 161 15.88 -10.33 16.39
CA ILE A 161 15.59 -9.38 17.46
C ILE A 161 15.70 -7.97 16.91
N ARG A 162 14.73 -7.12 17.26
CA ARG A 162 14.62 -5.72 16.81
C ARG A 162 14.45 -4.80 18.00
N ALA A 163 15.14 -3.66 18.00
CA ALA A 163 14.87 -2.59 18.95
C ALA A 163 13.57 -1.86 18.57
N GLY A 164 12.61 -1.82 19.48
CA GLY A 164 11.37 -1.06 19.37
C GLY A 164 11.35 0.14 20.32
N ARG A 165 10.32 1.00 20.20
CA ARG A 165 10.20 2.23 21.01
C ARG A 165 10.09 1.99 22.52
N GLU A 166 9.59 0.82 22.94
CA GLU A 166 9.34 0.47 24.35
C GLU A 166 10.05 -0.82 24.79
N GLY A 167 10.98 -1.36 23.99
CA GLY A 167 11.67 -2.61 24.32
C GLY A 167 12.19 -3.37 23.10
N LEU A 168 12.40 -4.68 23.26
CA LEU A 168 12.85 -5.56 22.18
C LEU A 168 11.65 -6.31 21.59
N ALA A 169 11.53 -6.31 20.27
CA ALA A 169 10.60 -7.15 19.52
C ALA A 169 11.35 -8.35 18.94
N VAL A 170 10.75 -9.54 19.04
CA VAL A 170 11.36 -10.79 18.55
C VAL A 170 10.41 -11.45 17.57
N ASP A 171 10.91 -11.77 16.38
CA ASP A 171 10.21 -12.62 15.42
C ASP A 171 10.92 -13.98 15.37
N LEU A 172 10.17 -15.06 15.56
CA LEU A 172 10.67 -16.43 15.55
C LEU A 172 10.03 -17.21 14.40
N LEU A 173 10.83 -18.05 13.76
CA LEU A 173 10.38 -19.07 12.82
C LEU A 173 10.58 -20.43 13.48
N VAL A 174 9.48 -21.15 13.70
CA VAL A 174 9.48 -22.49 14.29
C VAL A 174 8.93 -23.46 13.26
N SER A 175 9.71 -24.49 12.94
CA SER A 175 9.34 -25.60 12.05
C SER A 175 9.21 -26.89 12.86
N GLU A 176 8.69 -27.96 12.25
CA GLU A 176 8.52 -29.26 12.92
C GLU A 176 9.85 -29.86 13.40
N GLU A 177 10.95 -29.53 12.75
CA GLU A 177 12.30 -30.01 13.10
C GLU A 177 13.02 -29.10 14.11
N THR A 178 12.38 -28.01 14.55
CA THR A 178 13.02 -27.05 15.44
C THR A 178 13.09 -27.57 16.88
N ASP A 179 14.30 -27.76 17.38
CA ASP A 179 14.55 -28.01 18.81
C ASP A 179 14.15 -26.79 19.63
N ILE A 180 13.06 -26.93 20.39
CA ILE A 180 12.46 -25.85 21.17
C ILE A 180 13.36 -25.43 22.34
N ASP A 181 14.03 -26.37 23.02
CA ASP A 181 14.89 -26.04 24.15
C ASP A 181 16.13 -25.29 23.68
N ALA A 182 16.70 -25.72 22.55
CA ALA A 182 17.84 -25.05 21.94
C ALA A 182 17.45 -23.65 21.41
N LEU A 183 16.24 -23.49 20.84
CA LEU A 183 15.69 -22.19 20.43
C LEU A 183 15.51 -21.23 21.63
N LEU A 184 14.92 -21.71 22.73
CA LEU A 184 14.73 -20.90 23.94
C LEU A 184 16.07 -20.50 24.56
N GLY A 185 17.08 -21.37 24.52
CA GLY A 185 18.45 -21.07 24.90
C GLY A 185 19.08 -19.97 24.05
N ALA A 186 19.00 -20.09 22.72
CA ALA A 186 19.50 -19.07 21.79
C ALA A 186 18.81 -17.72 22.00
N LEU A 187 17.48 -17.72 22.15
CA LEU A 187 16.69 -16.52 22.40
C LEU A 187 17.10 -15.82 23.70
N ARG A 188 17.26 -16.58 24.79
CA ARG A 188 17.69 -16.05 26.09
C ARG A 188 19.02 -15.32 25.99
N THR A 189 20.01 -15.94 25.36
CA THR A 189 21.35 -15.36 25.16
C THR A 189 21.25 -14.07 24.36
N ALA A 190 20.56 -14.10 23.21
CA ALA A 190 20.44 -12.95 22.33
C ALA A 190 19.68 -11.76 22.98
N LEU A 191 18.70 -12.02 23.85
CA LEU A 191 18.01 -10.99 24.64
C LEU A 191 18.92 -10.36 25.71
N VAL A 192 19.72 -11.16 26.42
CA VAL A 192 20.67 -10.66 27.43
C VAL A 192 21.75 -9.79 26.78
N ASP A 193 22.31 -10.24 25.65
CA ASP A 193 23.34 -9.49 24.93
C ASP A 193 22.80 -8.17 24.36
N SER A 194 21.58 -8.19 23.82
CA SER A 194 20.92 -6.98 23.32
C SER A 194 20.65 -5.96 24.43
N ARG A 195 20.29 -6.41 25.65
CA ARG A 195 20.14 -5.51 26.81
C ARG A 195 21.46 -4.93 27.30
N ARG A 196 22.55 -5.71 27.26
CA ARG A 196 23.89 -5.23 27.65
C ARG A 196 24.39 -4.16 26.68
N GLN A 197 24.25 -4.37 25.39
CA GLN A 197 24.70 -3.39 24.39
C GLN A 197 23.86 -2.11 24.39
N ALA A 198 22.55 -2.19 24.59
CA ALA A 198 21.72 -1.00 24.75
C ALA A 198 22.15 -0.13 25.94
N ALA A 199 22.63 -0.74 27.04
CA ALA A 199 23.18 -0.01 28.19
C ALA A 199 24.53 0.66 27.85
N VAL A 200 25.41 -0.05 27.14
CA VAL A 200 26.71 0.50 26.70
C VAL A 200 26.55 1.65 25.70
N GLU A 201 25.61 1.54 24.76
CA GLU A 201 25.32 2.61 23.80
C GLU A 201 24.73 3.85 24.47
N ALA A 202 23.93 3.68 25.54
CA ALA A 202 23.40 4.79 26.33
C ALA A 202 24.49 5.52 27.13
N ASP A 203 25.47 4.79 27.69
CA ASP A 203 26.59 5.38 28.42
C ASP A 203 27.58 6.13 27.51
N ILE A 204 27.73 5.71 26.25
CA ILE A 204 28.59 6.39 25.26
C ILE A 204 27.93 7.66 24.71
N ALA A 205 26.60 7.73 24.75
CA ALA A 205 25.82 8.86 24.24
C ALA A 205 25.55 9.97 25.30
N ALA A 206 25.92 9.74 26.56
CA ALA A 206 25.79 10.68 27.68
C ALA A 206 27.09 11.47 27.93
#